data_AF-A0A7C6R3T4-F1
#
_entry.id   AF-A0A7C6R3T4-F1
#
_cell.length_a   1.000
_cell.length_b   1.000
_cell.length_c   1.000
_cell.angle_alpha   90.00
_cell.angle_beta   90.00
_cell.angle_gamma   90.00
#
_symmetry.space_group_name_H-M   'P 1'
#
loop_
_entity.id
_entity.type
_entity.pdbx_description
1 polymer ?
#
loop_
_entity_poly.entity_id
_entity_poly.type
_entity_poly.pdbx_seq_one_letter_code
_entity_poly.pdbx_strand_id
1 'polypeptide(L)' 'MGVMFGTDGVRGVANRELTPELALKLGRAGAHVLSRNLSGARLVVGCDTRISSDMLEAALTAGICSVGVDVLKVG' A
#
# COMPACT_ATOMS: atom_id res chain seq x y z
N MET A 1 -9.31 13.15 15.94
CA MET A 1 -8.47 13.19 14.72
C MET A 1 -7.25 12.32 14.98
N GLY A 2 -7.27 11.07 14.52
CA GLY A 2 -6.12 10.18 14.65
C GLY A 2 -5.09 10.50 13.57
N VAL A 3 -3.80 10.49 13.90
CA VAL A 3 -2.72 10.57 12.92
C VAL A 3 -2.78 9.30 12.08
N MET A 4 -2.88 9.43 10.74
CA MET A 4 -2.97 8.28 9.84
C MET A 4 -1.70 7.41 9.90
N PHE A 5 -0.53 8.05 9.96
CA PHE A 5 0.76 7.40 10.17
C PHE A 5 1.16 7.50 11.65
N GLY A 6 1.31 6.37 12.32
CA GLY A 6 1.94 6.31 13.64
C GLY A 6 3.47 6.27 13.54
N THR A 7 4.14 5.85 14.60
CA THR A 7 5.61 5.72 14.64
C THR A 7 6.17 4.85 13.51
N ASP A 8 5.49 3.73 13.23
CA ASP A 8 5.93 2.71 12.26
C ASP A 8 4.90 2.50 11.14
N GLY A 9 4.28 3.59 10.66
CA GLY A 9 3.32 3.54 9.56
C GLY A 9 1.85 3.40 10.00
N VAL A 10 1.01 2.95 9.08
CA VAL A 10 -0.44 2.84 9.27
C VAL A 10 -0.77 1.45 9.83
N ARG A 11 -1.41 1.40 11.01
CA ARG A 11 -1.78 0.14 11.67
C ARG A 11 -3.24 0.19 12.12
N GLY A 12 -3.85 -0.99 12.24
CA GLY A 12 -5.21 -1.15 12.74
C GLY A 12 -5.68 -2.58 12.58
N VAL A 13 -6.85 -2.88 13.15
CA VAL A 13 -7.52 -4.17 12.95
C VAL A 13 -7.92 -4.32 11.48
N ALA A 14 -7.44 -5.40 10.83
CA ALA A 14 -7.72 -5.69 9.44
C ALA A 14 -9.23 -5.76 9.18
N ASN A 15 -9.65 -5.19 8.05
CA ASN A 15 -11.05 -5.12 7.62
C ASN A 15 -12.00 -4.34 8.57
N ARG A 16 -11.45 -3.57 9.50
CA ARG A 16 -12.22 -2.65 10.36
C ARG A 16 -11.61 -1.24 10.35
N GLU A 17 -10.35 -1.16 10.74
CA GLU A 17 -9.58 0.08 10.77
C GLU A 17 -8.62 0.14 9.58
N LEU A 18 -7.92 -0.97 9.31
CA LEU A 18 -7.08 -1.15 8.14
C LEU A 18 -7.87 -1.91 7.07
N THR A 19 -8.62 -1.16 6.27
CA THR A 19 -9.51 -1.73 5.23
C THR A 19 -8.81 -1.81 3.87
N PRO A 20 -9.30 -2.64 2.94
CA PRO A 20 -8.79 -2.67 1.56
C PRO A 20 -8.89 -1.32 0.86
N GLU A 21 -9.94 -0.54 1.10
CA GLU A 21 -10.11 0.79 0.52
C GLU A 21 -9.05 1.77 1.04
N LEU A 22 -8.68 1.65 2.32
CA LEU A 22 -7.58 2.41 2.88
C LEU A 22 -6.24 1.99 2.25
N ALA A 23 -5.97 0.69 2.15
CA ALA A 23 -4.76 0.17 1.51
C ALA A 23 -4.63 0.62 0.03
N LEU A 24 -5.73 0.58 -0.72
CA LEU A 24 -5.80 1.08 -2.10
C LEU A 24 -5.42 2.57 -2.18
N LYS A 25 -6.00 3.40 -1.31
CA LYS A 25 -5.70 4.84 -1.25
C LYS A 25 -4.26 5.10 -0.85
N LEU A 26 -3.72 4.34 0.11
CA LEU A 26 -2.32 4.42 0.52
C LEU A 26 -1.37 4.06 -0.61
N GLY A 27 -1.65 2.98 -1.35
CA GLY A 27 -0.84 2.55 -2.49
C GLY A 27 -0.79 3.63 -3.57
N ARG A 28 -1.96 4.19 -3.91
CA ARG A 28 -2.08 5.29 -4.89
C ARG A 28 -1.32 6.54 -4.44
N ALA A 29 -1.54 6.98 -3.20
CA ALA A 29 -0.91 8.18 -2.67
C ALA A 29 0.61 8.02 -2.54
N GLY A 30 1.06 6.88 -1.98
CA GLY A 30 2.46 6.54 -1.83
C GLY A 30 3.17 6.48 -3.18
N ALA A 31 2.60 5.78 -4.16
CA ALA A 31 3.16 5.71 -5.50
C ALA A 31 3.26 7.10 -6.14
N HIS A 32 2.21 7.91 -6.09
CA HIS A 32 2.23 9.26 -6.66
C HIS A 32 3.31 10.17 -6.03
N VAL A 33 3.47 10.10 -4.70
CA VAL A 33 4.47 10.92 -3.99
C VAL A 33 5.89 10.43 -4.27
N LEU A 34 6.12 9.11 -4.24
CA LEU A 34 7.44 8.50 -4.36
C LEU A 34 7.95 8.47 -5.81
N SER A 35 7.08 8.42 -6.82
CA SER A 35 7.48 8.31 -8.23
C SER A 35 7.55 9.64 -8.99
N ARG A 36 7.18 10.77 -8.37
CA ARG A 36 6.96 12.06 -9.06
C ARG A 36 8.12 12.54 -9.95
N ASN A 37 9.36 12.17 -9.63
CA ASN A 37 10.57 12.60 -10.36
C ASN A 37 11.43 11.42 -10.84
N LEU A 38 10.86 10.21 -10.90
CA LEU A 38 11.58 8.99 -11.27
C LEU A 38 10.99 8.41 -12.56
N SER A 39 11.78 8.36 -13.63
CA SER A 39 11.41 7.63 -14.83
C SER A 39 11.54 6.12 -14.58
N GLY A 40 10.49 5.35 -14.91
CA GLY A 40 10.49 3.90 -14.72
C GLY A 40 10.49 3.43 -13.27
N ALA A 41 9.87 4.20 -12.36
CA ALA A 41 9.75 3.83 -10.95
C ALA A 41 9.09 2.45 -10.76
N ARG A 42 9.64 1.66 -9.84
CA ARG A 42 9.11 0.37 -9.41
C ARG A 42 9.09 0.32 -7.88
N LEU A 43 8.01 -0.19 -7.31
CA LEU A 43 7.83 -0.37 -5.88
C LEU A 43 7.84 -1.86 -5.52
N VAL A 44 8.44 -2.18 -4.38
CA VAL A 44 8.44 -3.53 -3.82
C VAL A 44 7.33 -3.64 -2.78
N VAL A 45 6.52 -4.69 -2.87
CA VAL A 45 5.47 -4.99 -1.89
C VAL A 45 5.74 -6.38 -1.32
N GLY A 46 5.79 -6.47 0.01
CA GLY A 46 5.88 -7.73 0.75
C GLY A 46 4.97 -7.70 1.97
N CYS A 47 4.70 -8.87 2.52
CA CYS A 47 3.83 -9.07 3.67
C CYS A 47 4.37 -10.13 4.64
N ASP A 48 3.71 -10.24 5.80
CA ASP A 48 3.94 -11.33 6.74
C ASP A 48 2.88 -12.44 6.52
N THR A 49 2.89 -13.48 7.36
CA THR A 49 2.02 -14.65 7.22
C THR A 49 0.58 -14.45 7.72
N ARG A 50 0.14 -13.20 7.96
CA ARG A 50 -1.23 -12.95 8.43
C ARG A 50 -2.26 -13.30 7.35
N ILE A 51 -3.41 -13.82 7.78
CA ILE A 51 -4.53 -14.14 6.88
C ILE A 51 -5.05 -12.93 6.08
N SER A 52 -4.87 -11.71 6.61
CA SER A 52 -5.27 -10.48 5.91
C SER A 52 -4.28 -10.02 4.85
N SER A 53 -3.09 -10.61 4.78
CA SER A 53 -2.00 -10.17 3.92
C SER A 53 -2.40 -10.17 2.45
N ASP A 54 -2.92 -11.29 1.92
CA ASP A 54 -3.32 -11.39 0.50
C ASP A 54 -4.29 -10.28 0.07
N MET A 55 -5.29 -10.00 0.92
CA MET A 55 -6.30 -8.98 0.66
C MET A 55 -5.70 -7.57 0.64
N LEU A 56 -4.88 -7.24 1.65
CA LEU A 56 -4.29 -5.91 1.78
C LEU A 56 -3.18 -5.68 0.74
N GLU A 57 -2.38 -6.71 0.45
CA GLU A 57 -1.34 -6.70 -0.56
C GLU A 57 -1.93 -6.45 -1.95
N ALA A 58 -3.01 -7.16 -2.30
CA ALA A 58 -3.73 -6.97 -3.56
C ALA A 58 -4.30 -5.55 -3.68
N ALA A 59 -4.92 -5.03 -2.62
CA ALA A 59 -5.48 -3.69 -2.61
C ALA A 59 -4.38 -2.60 -2.73
N LEU A 60 -3.30 -2.74 -1.98
CA LEU A 60 -2.15 -1.83 -2.04
C LEU A 60 -1.52 -1.83 -3.44
N THR A 61 -1.30 -3.01 -4.00
CA THR A 61 -0.75 -3.21 -5.35
C THR A 61 -1.64 -2.58 -6.42
N ALA A 62 -2.96 -2.79 -6.35
CA ALA A 62 -3.91 -2.14 -7.26
C ALA A 62 -3.83 -0.60 -7.18
N GLY A 63 -3.64 -0.07 -5.96
CA GLY A 63 -3.48 1.36 -5.73
C GLY A 63 -2.24 1.92 -6.43
N ILE A 64 -1.11 1.24 -6.27
CA ILE A 64 0.17 1.59 -6.90
C ILE A 64 0.07 1.54 -8.44
N CYS A 65 -0.41 0.42 -8.99
CA CYS A 65 -0.52 0.23 -10.43
C CYS A 65 -1.50 1.24 -11.07
N SER A 66 -2.51 1.71 -10.32
CA SER A 66 -3.49 2.67 -10.84
C SER A 66 -2.92 4.05 -11.19
N VAL A 67 -1.68 4.36 -10.77
CA VAL A 67 -0.96 5.59 -11.14
C VAL A 67 0.23 5.34 -12.07
N GLY A 68 0.29 4.15 -12.68
CA GLY A 68 1.29 3.80 -13.69
C GLY A 68 2.66 3.41 -13.13
N VAL A 69 2.75 3.05 -11.85
CA VAL A 69 3.99 2.58 -11.21
C VAL A 69 3.99 1.05 -11.14
N ASP A 70 5.15 0.44 -11.39
CA ASP A 70 5.27 -1.02 -11.46
C ASP A 70 5.41 -1.71 -10.09
N VAL A 71 4.80 -2.89 -10.02
CA VAL A 71 4.67 -3.90 -8.96
C VAL A 71 5.77 -4.98 -8.85
N LEU A 72 6.71 -4.97 -7.90
CA LEU A 72 7.43 -6.21 -7.54
C LEU A 72 6.89 -6.80 -6.24
N LYS A 73 6.12 -7.89 -6.35
CA LYS A 73 5.64 -8.66 -5.21
C LYS A 73 6.74 -9.63 -4.71
N VAL A 74 7.02 -9.62 -3.41
CA VAL A 74 8.03 -10.51 -2.79
C VAL A 74 7.45 -11.47 -1.75
N GLY A 75 6.13 -11.42 -1.54
CA GLY A 75 5.42 -12.27 -0.59
C GLY A 75 5.42 -11.73 0.82
#